data_AF-A0A9N9S8L0-F1
#
_entry.id   AF-A0A9N9S8L0-F1
#
_cell.length_a   1.000
_cell.length_b   1.000
_cell.length_c   1.000
_cell.angle_alpha   90.00
_cell.angle_beta   90.00
_cell.angle_gamma   90.00
#
_symmetry.space_group_name_H-M   'P 1'
#
loop_
_entity.id
_entity.type
_entity.pdbx_description
1 polymer ?
#
loop_
_entity_poly.entity_id
_entity_poly.type
_entity_poly.pdbx_seq_one_letter_code
_entity_poly.pdbx_strand_id
1 'polypeptide(L)'
;MAFINDFIESKDMNSKHIARFKKFKDYIYTTLVFPVAFDVGVMFWIFYFINPDLVVSNEVHELVPEWFCHMLRTNIVIFAILEMSWTYRKYACYLCGLLGVTIFTLAYISWTLAVYVYTSEWVYPILEKFNWPQRIGFFGLNLFVPVTFFFIGDLLNNLLWKSKQKEDSLKLQKDKEQPPITDTTVRSTFSVTIYFILSSTNDFLQIINQLPKLTTAISKAMDIVFFPMVFTSAFFVTTMFWMVYFIDHTQILYKVVEELLDPTINHMLHSLVALVTFADLVLQPRKPMNLKLSVIMTNVFIIVYYVCFLVTGSLNGRYHYPIMNGKDVLTHAGIIIFMNIWWNLMHLGGYKFNELIYEVDEDNKKYVELKNL
;
A
#
# COMPACT_ATOMS: atom_id res chain seq x y z
N MET A 1 5.45 -22.66 21.41
CA MET A 1 5.45 -21.79 22.61
C MET A 1 6.87 -21.49 23.11
N ALA A 2 7.77 -22.46 23.33
CA ALA A 2 9.14 -22.21 23.83
C ALA A 2 10.07 -21.46 22.84
N PHE A 3 10.02 -21.78 21.55
CA PHE A 3 10.88 -21.14 20.53
C PHE A 3 10.58 -19.65 20.29
N ILE A 4 9.34 -19.22 20.59
CA ILE A 4 8.91 -17.82 20.48
C ILE A 4 9.35 -17.04 21.73
N ASN A 5 9.28 -17.67 22.92
CA ASN A 5 9.82 -17.07 24.14
C ASN A 5 11.34 -16.92 24.09
N ASP A 6 12.08 -17.90 23.55
CA ASP A 6 13.54 -17.79 23.39
C ASP A 6 13.94 -16.70 22.37
N PHE A 7 13.08 -16.42 21.37
CA PHE A 7 13.31 -15.32 20.42
C PHE A 7 12.99 -13.95 21.04
N ILE A 8 11.98 -13.90 21.92
CA ILE A 8 11.57 -12.72 22.70
C ILE A 8 12.56 -12.41 23.84
N GLU A 9 13.27 -13.41 24.37
CA GLU A 9 14.27 -13.26 25.42
C GLU A 9 15.69 -12.88 24.95
N SER A 10 15.91 -12.66 23.64
CA SER A 10 17.15 -12.07 23.15
C SER A 10 17.20 -10.55 23.44
N LYS A 11 17.28 -10.22 24.72
CA LYS A 11 17.20 -8.89 25.35
C LYS A 11 18.32 -7.91 24.96
N ASP A 12 19.22 -8.30 24.04
CA ASP A 12 20.47 -7.60 23.74
C ASP A 12 20.71 -7.34 22.24
N MET A 13 19.66 -7.10 21.43
CA MET A 13 19.86 -6.38 20.17
C MET A 13 20.17 -4.89 20.45
N ASN A 14 21.46 -4.65 20.72
CA ASN A 14 22.18 -3.40 20.94
C ASN A 14 21.44 -2.14 20.42
N SER A 15 21.12 -1.18 21.30
CA SER A 15 20.47 0.12 21.00
C SER A 15 21.05 0.87 19.78
N LYS A 16 22.31 0.60 19.46
CA LYS A 16 23.01 1.06 18.26
C LYS A 16 22.36 0.59 16.95
N HIS A 17 21.81 -0.63 16.88
CA HIS A 17 21.13 -1.15 15.69
C HIS A 17 19.82 -0.42 15.41
N ILE A 18 19.04 -0.11 16.45
CA ILE A 18 17.78 0.63 16.35
C ILE A 18 18.04 2.06 15.87
N ALA A 19 19.04 2.73 16.46
CA ALA A 19 19.43 4.08 16.04
C ALA A 19 19.96 4.10 14.59
N ARG A 20 20.72 3.08 14.17
CA ARG A 20 21.16 2.92 12.77
C ARG A 20 19.98 2.69 11.84
N PHE A 21 19.02 1.85 12.23
CA PHE A 21 17.83 1.58 11.44
C PHE A 21 16.94 2.82 11.28
N LYS A 22 16.74 3.60 12.35
CA LYS A 22 16.04 4.88 12.27
C LYS A 22 16.74 5.86 11.32
N LYS A 23 18.07 6.00 11.44
CA LYS A 23 18.86 6.84 10.51
C LYS A 23 18.75 6.36 9.07
N PHE A 24 18.76 5.05 8.84
CA PHE A 24 18.56 4.46 7.52
C PHE A 24 17.16 4.74 6.98
N LYS A 25 16.11 4.56 7.79
CA LYS A 25 14.72 4.87 7.44
C LYS A 25 14.56 6.34 7.05
N ASP A 26 15.11 7.24 7.85
CA ASP A 26 15.08 8.68 7.58
C ASP A 26 15.86 9.01 6.31
N TYR A 27 17.02 8.39 6.09
CA TYR A 27 17.79 8.57 4.86
C TYR A 27 17.02 8.12 3.61
N ILE A 28 16.49 6.89 3.60
CA ILE A 28 15.72 6.35 2.46
C ILE A 28 14.49 7.21 2.19
N TYR A 29 13.77 7.60 3.24
CA TYR A 29 12.57 8.40 3.07
C TYR A 29 12.89 9.79 2.47
N THR A 30 13.84 10.51 3.08
CA THR A 30 14.18 11.88 2.68
C THR A 30 14.89 11.94 1.34
N THR A 31 15.66 10.91 0.99
CA THR A 31 16.49 10.87 -0.22
C THR A 31 15.78 10.25 -1.41
N LEU A 32 14.93 9.24 -1.18
CA LEU A 32 14.32 8.46 -2.26
C LEU A 32 12.79 8.55 -2.22
N VAL A 33 12.14 8.15 -1.12
CA VAL A 33 10.68 8.02 -1.10
C VAL A 33 9.98 9.34 -1.37
N PHE A 34 10.33 10.40 -0.64
CA PHE A 34 9.68 11.70 -0.81
C PHE A 34 10.02 12.33 -2.18
N PRO A 35 11.30 12.45 -2.59
CA PRO A 35 11.62 13.07 -3.88
C PRO A 35 11.07 12.31 -5.08
N VAL A 36 11.14 10.97 -5.08
CA VAL A 36 10.65 10.15 -6.20
C VAL A 36 9.13 10.12 -6.25
N ALA A 37 8.44 10.07 -5.09
CA ALA A 37 6.98 10.11 -5.08
C ALA A 37 6.45 11.41 -5.70
N PHE A 38 7.07 12.54 -5.34
CA PHE A 38 6.72 13.84 -5.92
C PHE A 38 7.11 13.97 -7.38
N ASP A 39 8.28 13.47 -7.79
CA ASP A 39 8.70 13.46 -9.18
C ASP A 39 7.71 12.68 -10.06
N VAL A 40 7.42 11.42 -9.69
CA VAL A 40 6.47 10.57 -10.42
C VAL A 40 5.07 11.19 -10.44
N GLY A 41 4.58 11.68 -9.30
CA GLY A 41 3.25 12.24 -9.21
C GLY A 41 3.09 13.55 -9.99
N VAL A 42 4.05 14.47 -9.89
CA VAL A 42 4.00 15.74 -10.62
C VAL A 42 4.19 15.52 -12.11
N MET A 43 5.14 14.67 -12.53
CA MET A 43 5.31 14.32 -13.95
C MET A 43 4.06 13.65 -14.51
N PHE A 44 3.44 12.74 -13.75
CA PHE A 44 2.16 12.15 -14.12
C PHE A 44 1.10 13.22 -14.41
N TRP A 45 0.87 14.15 -13.49
CA TRP A 45 -0.14 15.20 -13.69
C TRP A 45 0.20 16.13 -14.84
N ILE A 46 1.48 16.52 -15.01
CA ILE A 46 1.91 17.35 -16.15
C ILE A 46 1.57 16.66 -17.46
N PHE A 47 1.98 15.40 -17.65
CA PHE A 47 1.72 14.68 -18.88
C PHE A 47 0.23 14.39 -19.07
N TYR A 48 -0.47 14.02 -17.99
CA TYR A 48 -1.90 13.78 -18.04
C TYR A 48 -2.69 15.01 -18.50
N PHE A 49 -2.33 16.22 -18.04
CA PHE A 49 -2.97 17.45 -18.48
C PHE A 49 -2.57 17.87 -19.90
N ILE A 50 -1.35 17.56 -20.35
CA ILE A 50 -0.91 17.86 -21.72
C ILE A 50 -1.61 16.93 -22.71
N ASN A 51 -1.47 15.62 -22.50
CA ASN A 51 -2.11 14.57 -23.28
C ASN A 51 -2.00 13.23 -22.49
N PRO A 52 -3.12 12.64 -22.02
CA PRO A 52 -3.14 11.36 -21.30
C PRO A 52 -2.43 10.20 -22.02
N ASP A 53 -2.40 10.23 -23.36
CA ASP A 53 -1.77 9.21 -24.21
C ASP A 53 -0.23 9.18 -24.04
N LEU A 54 0.36 10.21 -23.41
CA LEU A 54 1.79 10.28 -23.12
C LEU A 54 2.18 9.48 -21.86
N VAL A 55 1.20 9.21 -20.99
CA VAL A 55 1.42 8.47 -19.73
C VAL A 55 1.13 6.99 -19.92
N VAL A 56 0.08 6.69 -20.66
CA VAL A 56 -0.42 5.35 -20.93
C VAL A 56 -0.85 5.34 -22.39
N SER A 57 -0.40 4.36 -23.18
CA SER A 57 -0.82 4.26 -24.59
C SER A 57 -2.32 4.01 -24.70
N ASN A 58 -2.94 4.36 -25.82
CA ASN A 58 -4.38 4.17 -26.05
C ASN A 58 -4.82 2.70 -25.87
N GLU A 59 -3.97 1.77 -26.30
CA GLU A 59 -4.17 0.33 -26.12
C GLU A 59 -4.27 -0.06 -24.64
N VAL A 60 -3.50 0.60 -23.77
CA VAL A 60 -3.50 0.34 -22.32
C VAL A 60 -4.61 1.10 -21.61
N HIS A 61 -5.00 2.30 -22.06
CA HIS A 61 -6.14 3.05 -21.51
C HIS A 61 -7.46 2.30 -21.62
N GLU A 62 -7.66 1.58 -22.72
CA GLU A 62 -8.85 0.76 -22.85
C GLU A 62 -8.83 -0.47 -21.89
N LEU A 63 -7.64 -0.90 -21.41
CA LEU A 63 -7.45 -2.12 -20.60
C LEU A 63 -7.34 -1.82 -19.09
N VAL A 64 -6.78 -0.66 -18.73
CA VAL A 64 -6.49 -0.25 -17.36
C VAL A 64 -7.39 0.92 -16.99
N PRO A 65 -8.26 0.78 -15.97
CA PRO A 65 -9.12 1.87 -15.54
C PRO A 65 -8.33 3.10 -15.10
N GLU A 66 -8.81 4.29 -15.46
CA GLU A 66 -8.18 5.56 -15.07
C GLU A 66 -7.96 5.68 -13.55
N TRP A 67 -8.92 5.19 -12.74
CA TRP A 67 -8.80 5.22 -11.28
C TRP A 67 -7.59 4.42 -10.77
N PHE A 68 -7.22 3.32 -11.45
CA PHE A 68 -6.07 2.51 -11.07
C PHE A 68 -4.76 3.22 -11.41
N CYS A 69 -4.72 3.87 -12.58
CA CYS A 69 -3.61 4.75 -12.96
C CYS A 69 -3.42 5.89 -11.94
N HIS A 70 -4.50 6.54 -11.51
CA HIS A 70 -4.46 7.55 -10.45
C HIS A 70 -4.07 6.96 -9.09
N MET A 71 -4.53 5.77 -8.73
CA MET A 71 -4.15 5.10 -7.48
C MET A 71 -2.64 4.91 -7.40
N LEU A 72 -2.00 4.46 -8.49
CA LEU A 72 -0.56 4.17 -8.49
C LEU A 72 0.32 5.42 -8.54
N ARG A 73 -0.18 6.55 -9.06
CA ARG A 73 0.65 7.74 -9.37
C ARG A 73 0.28 9.00 -8.58
N THR A 74 -0.99 9.14 -8.18
CA THR A 74 -1.46 10.25 -7.32
C THR A 74 -1.35 9.89 -5.83
N ASN A 75 -1.75 8.67 -5.42
CA ASN A 75 -1.81 8.34 -3.99
C ASN A 75 -0.42 8.27 -3.36
N ILE A 76 0.63 7.94 -4.11
CA ILE A 76 2.01 7.94 -3.61
C ILE A 76 2.44 9.32 -3.08
N VAL A 77 1.99 10.42 -3.70
CA VAL A 77 2.24 11.78 -3.24
C VAL A 77 1.48 12.06 -1.94
N ILE A 78 0.20 11.67 -1.90
CA ILE A 78 -0.64 11.82 -0.71
C ILE A 78 -0.01 11.09 0.47
N PHE A 79 0.37 9.82 0.29
CA PHE A 79 1.03 9.04 1.34
C PHE A 79 2.38 9.61 1.74
N ALA A 80 3.17 10.15 0.81
CA ALA A 80 4.42 10.84 1.14
C ALA A 80 4.16 12.08 2.01
N ILE A 81 3.21 12.96 1.64
CA ILE A 81 2.86 14.15 2.45
C ILE A 81 2.38 13.76 3.84
N LEU A 82 1.51 12.76 3.90
CA LEU A 82 0.95 12.23 5.13
C LEU A 82 2.07 11.69 6.05
N GLU A 83 2.98 10.88 5.52
CA GLU A 83 4.13 10.34 6.26
C GLU A 83 5.04 11.44 6.82
N MET A 84 5.30 12.52 6.06
CA MET A 84 6.07 13.68 6.51
C MET A 84 5.35 14.49 7.59
N SER A 85 4.02 14.57 7.49
CA SER A 85 3.17 15.26 8.46
C SER A 85 3.06 14.48 9.77
N TRP A 86 3.20 13.16 9.72
CA TRP A 86 3.09 12.28 10.87
C TRP A 86 4.41 11.99 11.58
N THR A 87 5.51 11.87 10.85
CA THR A 87 6.81 11.49 11.41
C THR A 87 7.85 12.55 11.09
N TYR A 88 8.46 13.14 12.13
CA TYR A 88 9.65 13.97 11.94
C TYR A 88 10.79 13.13 11.37
N ARG A 89 11.35 13.57 10.24
CA ARG A 89 12.48 12.92 9.57
C ARG A 89 13.73 13.76 9.72
N LYS A 90 14.81 13.15 10.22
CA LYS A 90 16.09 13.86 10.24
C LYS A 90 16.76 13.72 8.87
N TYR A 91 16.82 14.81 8.12
CA TYR A 91 17.59 14.85 6.88
C TYR A 91 19.05 14.54 7.17
N ALA A 92 19.63 13.65 6.36
CA ALA A 92 21.04 13.31 6.44
C ALA A 92 21.92 14.50 5.98
N CYS A 93 23.23 14.28 5.87
CA CYS A 93 24.10 15.30 5.30
C CYS A 93 23.63 15.65 3.86
N TYR A 94 23.56 16.95 3.50
CA TYR A 94 23.04 17.37 2.19
C TYR A 94 23.76 16.67 1.02
N LEU A 95 25.08 16.53 1.11
CA LEU A 95 25.88 15.80 0.12
C LEU A 95 25.48 14.32 0.02
N CYS A 96 25.18 13.68 1.15
CA CYS A 96 24.76 12.28 1.21
C CYS A 96 23.40 12.10 0.52
N GLY A 97 22.44 12.98 0.82
CA GLY A 97 21.11 12.96 0.20
C GLY A 97 21.19 13.24 -1.31
N LEU A 98 21.97 14.25 -1.71
CA LEU A 98 22.19 14.56 -3.13
C LEU A 98 22.83 13.39 -3.89
N LEU A 99 23.89 12.80 -3.34
CA LEU A 99 24.51 11.61 -3.96
C LEU A 99 23.51 10.46 -4.05
N GLY A 100 22.73 10.21 -3.00
CA GLY A 100 21.75 9.13 -2.99
C GLY A 100 20.67 9.29 -4.06
N VAL A 101 20.05 10.47 -4.17
CA VAL A 101 19.01 10.72 -5.18
C VAL A 101 19.62 10.69 -6.58
N THR A 102 20.80 11.29 -6.79
CA THR A 102 21.48 11.30 -8.09
C THR A 102 21.88 9.89 -8.53
N ILE A 103 22.46 9.07 -7.64
CA ILE A 103 22.84 7.68 -7.96
C ILE A 103 21.60 6.86 -8.33
N PHE A 104 20.52 6.99 -7.55
CA PHE A 104 19.27 6.30 -7.84
C PHE A 104 18.70 6.70 -9.20
N THR A 105 18.63 8.00 -9.49
CA THR A 105 18.13 8.51 -10.77
C THR A 105 19.01 8.07 -11.95
N LEU A 106 20.34 8.11 -11.80
CA LEU A 106 21.25 7.63 -12.85
C LEU A 106 21.11 6.12 -13.08
N ALA A 107 20.90 5.32 -12.03
CA ALA A 107 20.62 3.90 -12.15
C ALA A 107 19.31 3.67 -12.91
N TYR A 108 18.26 4.46 -12.63
CA TYR A 108 16.98 4.38 -13.32
C TYR A 108 17.06 4.78 -14.80
N ILE A 109 17.79 5.86 -15.12
CA ILE A 109 18.05 6.28 -16.50
C ILE A 109 18.84 5.19 -17.24
N SER A 110 19.87 4.63 -16.60
CA SER A 110 20.67 3.54 -17.19
C SER A 110 19.82 2.31 -17.47
N TRP A 111 18.91 1.95 -16.57
CA TRP A 111 17.95 0.87 -16.79
C TRP A 111 17.00 1.17 -17.95
N THR A 112 16.45 2.38 -18.02
CA THR A 112 15.57 2.81 -19.12
C THR A 112 16.27 2.71 -20.48
N LEU A 113 17.53 3.16 -20.55
CA LEU A 113 18.36 3.05 -21.75
C LEU A 113 18.68 1.60 -22.09
N ALA A 114 18.96 0.76 -21.08
CA ALA A 114 19.22 -0.66 -21.29
C ALA A 114 18.00 -1.35 -21.91
N VAL A 115 16.78 -1.08 -21.41
CA VAL A 115 15.54 -1.61 -22.00
C VAL A 115 15.47 -1.25 -23.48
N TYR A 116 15.64 0.04 -23.83
CA TYR A 116 15.62 0.47 -25.24
C TYR A 116 16.68 -0.23 -26.10
N VAL A 117 17.90 -0.43 -25.58
CA VAL A 117 18.96 -1.13 -26.32
C VAL A 117 18.60 -2.60 -26.59
N TYR A 118 17.91 -3.27 -25.65
CA TYR A 118 17.54 -4.67 -25.79
C TYR A 118 16.24 -4.91 -26.56
N THR A 119 15.23 -4.04 -26.39
CA THR A 119 13.89 -4.22 -26.97
C THR A 119 13.65 -3.36 -28.21
N SER A 120 14.47 -2.33 -28.44
CA SER A 120 14.22 -1.25 -29.42
C SER A 120 12.94 -0.44 -29.14
N GLU A 121 12.36 -0.59 -27.95
CA GLU A 121 11.14 0.10 -27.51
C GLU A 121 11.43 0.96 -26.27
N TRP A 122 10.79 2.12 -26.17
CA TRP A 122 10.97 2.99 -25.02
C TRP A 122 10.00 2.61 -23.90
N VAL A 123 10.50 2.56 -22.66
CA VAL A 123 9.67 2.38 -21.45
C VAL A 123 8.56 3.44 -21.36
N TYR A 124 8.83 4.64 -21.86
CA TYR A 124 7.89 5.75 -21.89
C TYR A 124 7.55 6.15 -23.33
N PRO A 125 6.28 6.04 -23.76
CA PRO A 125 5.86 6.39 -25.12
C PRO A 125 6.21 7.82 -25.55
N ILE A 126 6.32 8.76 -24.59
CA ILE A 126 6.75 10.14 -24.87
C ILE A 126 8.16 10.21 -25.48
N LEU A 127 9.05 9.29 -25.13
CA LEU A 127 10.42 9.27 -25.62
C LEU A 127 10.50 8.89 -27.10
N GLU A 128 9.55 8.10 -27.61
CA GLU A 128 9.43 7.82 -29.04
C GLU A 128 9.15 9.08 -29.85
N LYS A 129 8.28 9.95 -29.31
CA LYS A 129 7.89 11.21 -29.95
C LYS A 129 9.01 12.26 -29.94
N PHE A 130 10.00 12.12 -29.05
CA PHE A 130 11.08 13.08 -28.89
C PHE A 130 12.23 12.83 -29.86
N ASN A 131 12.80 13.91 -30.41
CA ASN A 131 14.09 13.87 -31.07
C ASN A 131 15.24 13.78 -30.05
N TRP A 132 16.46 13.51 -30.51
CA TRP A 132 17.62 13.30 -29.62
C TRP A 132 17.89 14.47 -28.65
N PRO A 133 17.89 15.76 -29.08
CA PRO A 133 18.00 16.89 -28.15
C PRO A 133 16.91 16.91 -27.07
N GLN A 134 15.65 16.65 -27.44
CA GLN A 134 14.53 16.58 -26.50
C GLN A 134 14.67 15.42 -25.51
N ARG A 135 15.17 14.25 -25.95
CA ARG A 135 15.45 13.11 -25.07
C ARG A 135 16.55 13.45 -24.05
N ILE A 136 17.65 14.06 -24.50
CA ILE A 136 18.73 14.51 -23.61
C ILE A 136 18.19 15.53 -22.60
N GLY A 137 17.40 16.50 -23.06
CA GLY A 137 16.73 17.47 -22.19
C GLY A 137 15.80 16.81 -21.17
N PHE A 138 15.01 15.82 -21.59
CA PHE A 138 14.12 15.06 -20.73
C PHE A 138 14.89 14.30 -19.64
N PHE A 139 15.98 13.60 -19.99
CA PHE A 139 16.82 12.93 -19.00
C PHE A 139 17.52 13.92 -18.07
N GLY A 140 17.95 15.08 -18.59
CA GLY A 140 18.50 16.16 -17.76
C GLY A 140 17.49 16.71 -16.76
N LEU A 141 16.23 16.91 -17.17
CA LEU A 141 15.14 17.30 -16.29
C LEU A 141 14.84 16.23 -15.23
N ASN A 142 14.80 14.95 -15.62
CA ASN A 142 14.62 13.83 -14.68
C ASN A 142 15.76 13.74 -13.66
N LEU A 143 16.96 14.23 -13.97
CA LEU A 143 18.05 14.32 -12.99
C LEU A 143 17.88 15.51 -12.02
N PHE A 144 17.35 16.62 -12.52
CA PHE A 144 17.22 17.87 -11.77
C PHE A 144 15.98 17.93 -10.87
N VAL A 145 14.85 17.40 -11.31
CA VAL A 145 13.55 17.52 -10.62
C VAL A 145 13.54 16.77 -9.28
N PRO A 146 13.99 15.50 -9.17
CA PRO A 146 14.10 14.81 -7.87
C PRO A 146 15.01 15.55 -6.88
N VAL A 147 16.11 16.13 -7.36
CA VAL A 147 17.00 16.96 -6.53
C VAL A 147 16.27 18.19 -5.99
N THR A 148 15.42 18.82 -6.81
CA THR A 148 14.58 19.93 -6.38
C THR A 148 13.59 19.50 -5.30
N PHE A 149 12.93 18.35 -5.47
CA PHE A 149 12.00 17.81 -4.48
C PHE A 149 12.68 17.39 -3.17
N PHE A 150 13.95 16.97 -3.21
CA PHE A 150 14.74 16.75 -2.00
C PHE A 150 14.85 18.01 -1.14
N PHE A 151 15.16 19.17 -1.75
CA PHE A 151 15.22 20.44 -1.02
C PHE A 151 13.85 20.94 -0.56
N ILE A 152 12.82 20.77 -1.39
CA ILE A 152 11.44 21.09 -1.00
C ILE A 152 11.02 20.23 0.21
N GLY A 153 11.35 18.94 0.20
CA GLY A 153 11.08 18.04 1.31
C GLY A 153 11.75 18.48 2.60
N ASP A 154 13.03 18.90 2.54
CA ASP A 154 13.76 19.41 3.71
C ASP A 154 13.09 20.68 4.25
N LEU A 155 12.75 21.61 3.36
CA LEU A 155 12.04 22.84 3.73
C LEU A 155 10.71 22.51 4.41
N LEU A 156 9.87 21.67 3.82
CA LEU A 156 8.56 21.30 4.36
C LEU A 156 8.68 20.58 5.70
N ASN A 157 9.59 19.62 5.82
CA ASN A 157 9.83 18.90 7.07
C ASN A 157 10.33 19.84 8.18
N ASN A 158 11.20 20.80 7.85
CA ASN A 158 11.64 21.82 8.81
C ASN A 158 10.53 22.79 9.19
N LEU A 159 9.65 23.17 8.27
CA LEU A 159 8.50 24.04 8.54
C LEU A 159 7.49 23.36 9.47
N LEU A 160 7.16 22.09 9.21
CA LEU A 160 6.19 21.32 9.98
C LEU A 160 6.65 21.05 11.41
N TRP A 161 7.95 20.79 11.62
CA TRP A 161 8.47 20.29 12.90
C TRP A 161 9.35 21.30 13.67
N LYS A 162 9.24 22.62 13.39
CA LYS A 162 10.02 23.68 14.07
C LYS A 162 9.99 23.60 15.60
N SER A 163 8.83 23.28 16.19
CA SER A 163 8.65 23.17 17.65
C SER A 163 9.44 22.00 18.25
N LYS A 164 9.42 20.85 17.57
CA LYS A 164 10.10 19.63 18.00
C LYS A 164 11.62 19.73 17.88
N GLN A 165 12.12 20.44 16.87
CA GLN A 165 13.55 20.76 16.77
C GLN A 165 14.05 21.61 17.94
N LYS A 166 13.23 22.58 18.38
CA LYS A 166 13.53 23.40 19.56
C LYS A 166 13.55 22.55 20.85
N GLU A 167 12.64 21.59 20.96
CA GLU A 167 12.59 20.66 22.10
C GLU A 167 13.78 19.67 22.11
N ASP A 168 14.13 19.08 20.95
CA ASP A 168 15.24 18.14 20.82
C ASP A 168 16.60 18.82 21.04
N SER A 169 16.76 20.07 20.60
CA SER A 169 17.97 20.87 20.86
C SER A 169 18.12 21.24 22.34
N LEU A 170 17.02 21.49 23.05
CA LEU A 170 17.00 21.71 24.50
C LEU A 170 17.24 20.41 25.29
N LYS A 171 16.75 19.25 24.81
CA LYS A 171 17.02 17.93 25.39
C LYS A 171 18.47 17.49 25.19
N LEU A 172 19.06 17.70 24.00
CA LEU A 172 20.49 17.47 23.72
C LEU A 172 21.44 18.31 24.60
N GLN A 173 20.98 19.45 25.11
CA GLN A 173 21.73 20.25 26.09
C GLN A 173 21.60 19.67 27.51
N LYS A 174 20.46 19.09 27.88
CA LYS A 174 20.23 18.40 29.17
C LYS A 174 20.85 17.00 29.25
N ASP A 175 20.83 16.23 28.16
CA ASP A 175 21.35 14.84 28.09
C ASP A 175 22.89 14.77 28.11
N LYS A 176 23.59 15.92 27.99
CA LYS A 176 25.03 15.99 28.25
C LYS A 176 25.39 15.86 29.74
N GLU A 177 24.41 15.91 30.66
CA GLU A 177 24.63 15.88 32.11
C GLU A 177 24.09 14.62 32.85
N GLN A 178 23.47 13.64 32.17
CA GLN A 178 22.95 12.42 32.83
C GLN A 178 23.15 11.12 32.01
N PRO A 179 23.34 9.95 32.66
CA PRO A 179 23.48 8.67 31.96
C PRO A 179 22.10 8.12 31.53
N PRO A 180 22.02 7.36 30.41
CA PRO A 180 20.75 7.07 29.77
C PRO A 180 20.04 5.86 30.40
N ILE A 181 18.76 6.02 30.71
CA ILE A 181 17.83 4.92 31.01
C ILE A 181 16.86 4.74 29.83
N THR A 182 16.64 3.46 29.57
CA THR A 182 15.81 2.76 28.59
C THR A 182 14.32 3.09 28.60
N ASP A 183 13.72 3.13 27.42
CA ASP A 183 12.83 2.09 26.87
C ASP A 183 11.65 2.69 26.10
N THR A 184 11.55 2.30 24.84
CA THR A 184 10.32 1.83 24.17
C THR A 184 10.60 1.77 22.68
N THR A 185 10.14 0.69 22.05
CA THR A 185 10.09 0.43 20.59
C THR A 185 11.22 -0.45 20.06
N VAL A 186 11.11 -1.74 20.39
CA VAL A 186 11.73 -2.84 19.65
C VAL A 186 10.62 -3.68 19.01
N ARG A 187 10.55 -3.68 17.69
CA ARG A 187 10.08 -4.82 16.88
C ARG A 187 10.78 -4.74 15.53
N SER A 188 11.51 -5.80 15.19
CA SER A 188 12.47 -5.90 14.10
C SER A 188 11.89 -6.52 12.83
N THR A 189 12.27 -5.91 11.70
CA THR A 189 12.73 -6.48 10.42
C THR A 189 12.29 -7.89 10.01
N PHE A 190 11.17 -7.96 9.30
CA PHE A 190 11.03 -8.70 8.03
C PHE A 190 10.07 -7.90 7.13
N SER A 191 10.40 -7.76 5.85
CA SER A 191 9.70 -6.96 4.83
C SER A 191 9.68 -5.44 5.08
N VAL A 192 10.61 -4.69 4.48
CA VAL A 192 10.66 -3.22 4.57
C VAL A 192 9.34 -2.57 4.17
N THR A 193 8.60 -3.15 3.23
CA THR A 193 7.26 -2.69 2.81
C THR A 193 6.16 -3.03 3.83
N ILE A 194 6.17 -4.24 4.41
CA ILE A 194 5.17 -4.65 5.41
C ILE A 194 5.45 -3.94 6.74
N TYR A 195 6.72 -3.80 7.14
CA TYR A 195 7.13 -3.00 8.30
C TYR A 195 6.85 -1.52 8.11
N PHE A 196 6.99 -0.98 6.89
CA PHE A 196 6.58 0.38 6.58
C PHE A 196 5.06 0.54 6.75
N ILE A 197 4.26 -0.37 6.17
CA ILE A 197 2.80 -0.38 6.36
C ILE A 197 2.45 -0.50 7.85
N LEU A 198 3.08 -1.41 8.59
CA LEU A 198 2.83 -1.62 10.02
C LEU A 198 3.32 -0.45 10.90
N SER A 199 4.44 0.18 10.58
CA SER A 199 4.97 1.37 11.29
C SER A 199 4.09 2.57 11.02
N SER A 200 3.74 2.86 9.76
CA SER A 200 2.83 3.94 9.41
C SER A 200 1.43 3.69 9.98
N THR A 201 0.98 2.43 10.07
CA THR A 201 -0.26 2.05 10.75
C THR A 201 -0.16 2.27 12.26
N ASN A 202 0.95 1.92 12.89
CA ASN A 202 1.15 2.14 14.33
C ASN A 202 1.23 3.63 14.69
N ASP A 203 1.92 4.43 13.88
CA ASP A 203 2.03 5.87 14.07
C ASP A 203 0.66 6.56 13.82
N PHE A 204 -0.10 6.10 12.82
CA PHE A 204 -1.48 6.49 12.58
C PHE A 204 -2.41 6.12 13.75
N LEU A 205 -2.30 4.91 14.29
CA LEU A 205 -3.07 4.44 15.44
C LEU A 205 -2.76 5.25 16.70
N GLN A 206 -1.49 5.57 16.97
CA GLN A 206 -1.10 6.41 18.12
C GLN A 206 -1.72 7.81 18.06
N ILE A 207 -1.88 8.37 16.86
CA ILE A 207 -2.38 9.73 16.67
C ILE A 207 -3.90 9.76 16.59
N ILE A 208 -4.50 8.75 15.96
CA ILE A 208 -5.93 8.51 16.09
C ILE A 208 -6.27 8.34 17.58
N ASN A 209 -5.47 7.62 18.38
CA ASN A 209 -5.70 7.48 19.81
C ASN A 209 -5.63 8.82 20.58
N GLN A 210 -5.03 9.87 20.03
CA GLN A 210 -5.09 11.24 20.58
C GLN A 210 -6.41 11.96 20.25
N LEU A 211 -7.19 11.43 19.30
CA LEU A 211 -8.52 11.89 18.89
C LEU A 211 -9.57 10.81 19.21
N PRO A 212 -9.90 10.57 20.50
CA PRO A 212 -10.65 9.40 20.96
C PRO A 212 -12.03 9.25 20.29
N LYS A 213 -12.68 10.37 19.93
CA LYS A 213 -13.96 10.36 19.19
C LYS A 213 -13.79 9.81 17.76
N LEU A 214 -12.74 10.21 17.06
CA LEU A 214 -12.43 9.76 15.70
C LEU A 214 -11.98 8.29 15.71
N THR A 215 -11.16 7.88 16.68
CA THR A 215 -10.79 6.47 16.89
C THR A 215 -12.00 5.59 17.03
N THR A 216 -12.93 6.00 17.91
CA THR A 216 -14.12 5.21 18.21
C THR A 216 -15.02 5.11 16.98
N ALA A 217 -15.15 6.19 16.21
CA ALA A 217 -15.94 6.19 14.98
C ALA A 217 -15.31 5.28 13.91
N ILE A 218 -14.00 5.40 13.67
CA ILE A 218 -13.27 4.57 12.70
C ILE A 218 -13.30 3.10 13.12
N SER A 219 -13.05 2.79 14.40
CA SER A 219 -13.12 1.42 14.91
C SER A 219 -14.50 0.81 14.73
N LYS A 220 -15.57 1.55 15.05
CA LYS A 220 -16.95 1.09 14.82
C LYS A 220 -17.25 0.88 13.35
N ALA A 221 -16.80 1.79 12.49
CA ALA A 221 -16.98 1.67 11.05
C ALA A 221 -16.23 0.45 10.49
N MET A 222 -14.98 0.26 10.93
CA MET A 222 -14.15 -0.91 10.61
C MET A 222 -14.85 -2.20 11.02
N ASP A 223 -15.34 -2.31 12.26
CA ASP A 223 -16.04 -3.49 12.74
C ASP A 223 -17.34 -3.78 11.97
N ILE A 224 -18.01 -2.73 11.50
CA ILE A 224 -19.21 -2.83 10.64
C ILE A 224 -18.87 -3.41 9.26
N VAL A 225 -17.78 -2.94 8.62
CA VAL A 225 -17.44 -3.32 7.24
C VAL A 225 -16.53 -4.54 7.15
N PHE A 226 -15.88 -4.95 8.25
CA PHE A 226 -14.80 -5.94 8.23
C PHE A 226 -15.22 -7.26 7.61
N PHE A 227 -16.19 -7.97 8.20
CA PHE A 227 -16.68 -9.22 7.62
C PHE A 227 -17.42 -9.01 6.30
N PRO A 228 -18.44 -8.13 6.19
CA PRO A 228 -19.27 -8.08 4.98
C PRO A 228 -18.53 -7.62 3.73
N MET A 229 -17.41 -6.87 3.88
CA MET A 229 -16.67 -6.33 2.75
C MET A 229 -15.20 -6.75 2.79
N VAL A 230 -14.44 -6.37 3.81
CA VAL A 230 -12.97 -6.45 3.80
C VAL A 230 -12.46 -7.90 3.80
N PHE A 231 -12.79 -8.66 4.84
CA PHE A 231 -12.37 -10.06 5.00
C PHE A 231 -12.83 -10.89 3.81
N THR A 232 -14.09 -10.71 3.42
CA THR A 232 -14.67 -11.54 2.39
C THR A 232 -14.14 -11.22 1.00
N SER A 233 -13.92 -9.95 0.68
CA SER A 233 -13.27 -9.56 -0.59
C SER A 233 -11.82 -10.01 -0.65
N ALA A 234 -11.08 -9.93 0.46
CA ALA A 234 -9.69 -10.37 0.52
C ALA A 234 -9.56 -11.86 0.17
N PHE A 235 -10.33 -12.73 0.83
CA PHE A 235 -10.33 -14.16 0.53
C PHE A 235 -10.90 -14.49 -0.85
N PHE A 236 -11.90 -13.76 -1.31
CA PHE A 236 -12.42 -13.91 -2.67
C PHE A 236 -11.35 -13.59 -3.72
N VAL A 237 -10.69 -12.43 -3.64
CA VAL A 237 -9.66 -11.99 -4.58
C VAL A 237 -8.49 -12.96 -4.59
N THR A 238 -7.98 -13.35 -3.41
CA THR A 238 -6.88 -14.31 -3.32
C THR A 238 -7.28 -15.66 -3.93
N THR A 239 -8.47 -16.16 -3.62
CA THR A 239 -8.87 -17.48 -4.12
C THR A 239 -9.12 -17.47 -5.63
N MET A 240 -9.81 -16.45 -6.15
CA MET A 240 -10.06 -16.33 -7.59
C MET A 240 -8.74 -16.15 -8.36
N PHE A 241 -7.82 -15.34 -7.83
CA PHE A 241 -6.49 -15.17 -8.41
C PHE A 241 -5.80 -16.52 -8.59
N TRP A 242 -5.66 -17.32 -7.53
CA TRP A 242 -4.97 -18.61 -7.63
C TRP A 242 -5.72 -19.62 -8.50
N MET A 243 -7.06 -19.67 -8.42
CA MET A 243 -7.86 -20.55 -9.29
C MET A 243 -7.63 -20.24 -10.77
N VAL A 244 -7.69 -18.97 -11.16
CA VAL A 244 -7.48 -18.56 -12.54
C VAL A 244 -6.00 -18.71 -12.92
N TYR A 245 -5.06 -18.38 -12.02
CA TYR A 245 -3.62 -18.45 -12.28
C TYR A 245 -3.15 -19.86 -12.64
N PHE A 246 -3.65 -20.86 -11.91
CA PHE A 246 -3.30 -22.26 -12.17
C PHE A 246 -3.97 -22.84 -13.42
N ILE A 247 -5.09 -22.27 -13.85
CA ILE A 247 -5.77 -22.68 -15.10
C ILE A 247 -5.10 -22.00 -16.29
N ASP A 248 -5.09 -20.66 -16.28
CA ASP A 248 -4.51 -19.79 -17.30
C ASP A 248 -4.36 -18.36 -16.74
N HIS A 249 -3.12 -17.98 -16.40
CA HIS A 249 -2.80 -16.66 -15.84
C HIS A 249 -3.11 -15.51 -16.80
N THR A 250 -3.15 -15.75 -18.12
CA THR A 250 -3.49 -14.74 -19.13
C THR A 250 -4.96 -14.31 -19.06
N GLN A 251 -5.77 -15.03 -18.27
CA GLN A 251 -7.17 -14.72 -18.02
C GLN A 251 -7.38 -13.79 -16.81
N ILE A 252 -6.32 -13.50 -16.04
CA ILE A 252 -6.36 -12.60 -14.87
C ILE A 252 -6.16 -11.16 -15.32
N LEU A 253 -5.12 -10.94 -16.11
CA LEU A 253 -4.77 -9.64 -16.68
C LEU A 253 -4.57 -9.83 -18.18
N TYR A 254 -4.92 -8.80 -18.94
CA TYR A 254 -4.57 -8.77 -20.35
C TYR A 254 -3.05 -8.80 -20.50
N LYS A 255 -2.57 -9.51 -21.53
CA LYS A 255 -1.14 -9.71 -21.80
C LYS A 255 -0.33 -8.41 -21.76
N VAL A 256 -0.87 -7.32 -22.32
CA VAL A 256 -0.25 -5.99 -22.30
C VAL A 256 -0.04 -5.49 -20.86
N VAL A 257 -1.02 -5.70 -19.98
CA VAL A 257 -0.95 -5.28 -18.57
C VAL A 257 0.00 -6.18 -17.77
N GLU A 258 0.09 -7.47 -18.12
CA GLU A 258 1.04 -8.41 -17.53
C GLU A 258 2.50 -8.09 -17.92
N GLU A 259 2.74 -7.64 -19.14
CA GLU A 259 4.08 -7.18 -19.59
C GLU A 259 4.49 -5.86 -18.90
N LEU A 260 3.52 -5.05 -18.48
CA LEU A 260 3.73 -3.76 -17.79
C LEU A 260 3.87 -3.90 -16.26
N LEU A 261 3.33 -4.95 -15.65
CA LEU A 261 3.37 -5.17 -14.20
C LEU A 261 4.42 -6.23 -13.85
N ASP A 262 5.31 -5.92 -12.90
CA ASP A 262 6.18 -6.94 -12.31
C ASP A 262 5.33 -8.09 -11.75
N PRO A 263 5.56 -9.35 -12.17
CA PRO A 263 4.76 -10.49 -11.71
C PRO A 263 4.72 -10.63 -10.19
N THR A 264 5.81 -10.25 -9.51
CA THR A 264 5.92 -10.27 -8.05
C THR A 264 4.93 -9.30 -7.41
N ILE A 265 4.72 -8.12 -8.00
CA ILE A 265 3.75 -7.14 -7.52
C ILE A 265 2.34 -7.69 -7.68
N ASN A 266 2.04 -8.31 -8.82
CA ASN A 266 0.74 -8.94 -9.06
C ASN A 266 0.43 -10.03 -8.01
N HIS A 267 1.40 -10.92 -7.77
CA HIS A 267 1.29 -11.96 -6.73
C HIS A 267 1.15 -11.38 -5.32
N MET A 268 1.93 -10.36 -4.97
CA MET A 268 1.86 -9.71 -3.66
C MET A 268 0.50 -9.07 -3.41
N LEU A 269 -0.03 -8.31 -4.37
CA LEU A 269 -1.31 -7.61 -4.23
C LEU A 269 -2.47 -8.59 -4.04
N HIS A 270 -2.46 -9.73 -4.75
CA HIS A 270 -3.55 -10.70 -4.69
C HIS A 270 -3.41 -11.73 -3.57
N SER A 271 -2.19 -12.04 -3.12
CA SER A 271 -1.97 -13.06 -2.07
C SER A 271 -1.85 -12.49 -0.66
N LEU A 272 -1.19 -11.33 -0.50
CA LEU A 272 -0.95 -10.78 0.84
C LEU A 272 -2.23 -10.23 1.48
N VAL A 273 -3.23 -9.82 0.68
CA VAL A 273 -4.46 -9.24 1.22
C VAL A 273 -5.21 -10.22 2.13
N ALA A 274 -5.39 -11.49 1.74
CA ALA A 274 -6.03 -12.49 2.59
C ALA A 274 -5.19 -12.78 3.84
N LEU A 275 -3.88 -12.93 3.70
CA LEU A 275 -2.97 -13.20 4.82
C LEU A 275 -3.00 -12.07 5.86
N VAL A 276 -2.96 -10.82 5.42
CA VAL A 276 -3.02 -9.65 6.29
C VAL A 276 -4.38 -9.55 6.98
N THR A 277 -5.49 -9.73 6.24
CA THR A 277 -6.83 -9.70 6.87
C THR A 277 -7.07 -10.86 7.83
N PHE A 278 -6.48 -12.03 7.57
CA PHE A 278 -6.58 -13.18 8.47
C PHE A 278 -5.75 -12.98 9.73
N ALA A 279 -4.52 -12.47 9.59
CA ALA A 279 -3.70 -12.09 10.74
C ALA A 279 -4.41 -11.02 11.59
N ASP A 280 -5.05 -10.03 10.97
CA ASP A 280 -5.83 -9.01 11.66
C ASP A 280 -7.02 -9.60 12.43
N LEU A 281 -7.73 -10.57 11.84
CA LEU A 281 -8.78 -11.33 12.52
C LEU A 281 -8.26 -12.12 13.73
N VAL A 282 -7.07 -12.73 13.62
CA VAL A 282 -6.47 -13.53 14.71
C VAL A 282 -5.89 -12.66 15.83
N LEU A 283 -5.44 -11.45 15.51
CA LEU A 283 -4.74 -10.57 16.44
C LEU A 283 -5.64 -9.52 17.10
N GLN A 284 -6.81 -9.23 16.52
CA GLN A 284 -7.71 -8.21 17.02
C GLN A 284 -9.15 -8.71 17.16
N PRO A 285 -9.75 -8.63 18.36
CA PRO A 285 -11.16 -8.94 18.52
C PRO A 285 -12.01 -7.93 17.75
N ARG A 286 -12.84 -8.46 16.85
CA ARG A 286 -13.82 -7.67 16.10
C ARG A 286 -15.17 -7.75 16.81
N LYS A 287 -15.89 -6.62 16.84
CA LYS A 287 -17.30 -6.57 17.28
C LYS A 287 -18.22 -6.41 16.06
N PRO A 288 -18.49 -7.49 15.32
CA PRO A 288 -19.33 -7.38 14.15
C PRO A 288 -20.75 -6.95 14.52
N MET A 289 -21.43 -6.34 13.55
CA MET A 289 -22.88 -6.19 13.62
C MET A 289 -23.58 -7.56 13.67
N ASN A 290 -24.86 -7.57 14.06
CA ASN A 290 -25.67 -8.79 14.06
C ASN A 290 -25.56 -9.55 12.73
N LEU A 291 -25.40 -10.87 12.81
CA LEU A 291 -25.23 -11.76 11.67
C LEU A 291 -26.23 -11.50 10.53
N LYS A 292 -27.51 -11.31 10.82
CA LYS A 292 -28.54 -11.06 9.78
C LYS A 292 -28.24 -9.77 9.02
N LEU A 293 -27.91 -8.71 9.74
CA LEU A 293 -27.57 -7.42 9.13
C LEU A 293 -26.25 -7.51 8.34
N SER A 294 -25.28 -8.26 8.88
CA SER A 294 -23.99 -8.49 8.22
C SER A 294 -24.16 -9.24 6.90
N VAL A 295 -25.00 -10.28 6.86
CA VAL A 295 -25.32 -11.01 5.62
C VAL A 295 -26.07 -10.12 4.64
N ILE A 296 -27.03 -9.31 5.08
CA ILE A 296 -27.73 -8.35 4.21
C ILE A 296 -26.73 -7.38 3.58
N MET A 297 -25.85 -6.79 4.39
CA MET A 297 -24.83 -5.84 3.93
C MET A 297 -23.85 -6.49 2.95
N THR A 298 -23.46 -7.75 3.20
CA THR A 298 -22.64 -8.55 2.27
C THR A 298 -23.34 -8.68 0.92
N ASN A 299 -24.60 -9.10 0.89
CA ASN A 299 -25.34 -9.28 -0.37
C ASN A 299 -25.63 -7.96 -1.09
N VAL A 300 -25.86 -6.87 -0.37
CA VAL A 300 -25.95 -5.52 -0.98
C VAL A 300 -24.63 -5.15 -1.64
N PHE A 301 -23.49 -5.36 -0.96
CA PHE A 301 -22.16 -5.10 -1.52
C PHE A 301 -21.92 -5.93 -2.79
N ILE A 302 -22.26 -7.21 -2.73
CA ILE A 302 -22.15 -8.13 -3.86
C ILE A 302 -22.97 -7.66 -5.06
N ILE A 303 -24.23 -7.27 -4.85
CA ILE A 303 -25.11 -6.76 -5.90
C ILE A 303 -24.53 -5.50 -6.53
N VAL A 304 -24.08 -4.54 -5.71
CA VAL A 304 -23.45 -3.31 -6.19
C VAL A 304 -22.21 -3.63 -7.03
N TYR A 305 -21.35 -4.52 -6.54
CA TYR A 305 -20.16 -4.97 -7.27
C TYR A 305 -20.52 -5.56 -8.64
N TYR A 306 -21.50 -6.46 -8.72
CA TYR A 306 -21.90 -7.05 -9.99
C TYR A 306 -22.57 -6.07 -10.93
N VAL A 307 -23.39 -5.15 -10.41
CA VAL A 307 -23.99 -4.10 -11.24
C VAL A 307 -22.89 -3.25 -11.84
N CYS A 308 -21.91 -2.80 -11.04
CA CYS A 308 -20.74 -2.08 -11.56
C CYS A 308 -19.99 -2.92 -12.61
N PHE A 309 -19.70 -4.19 -12.29
CA PHE A 309 -18.99 -5.09 -13.19
C PHE A 309 -19.69 -5.27 -14.55
N LEU A 310 -21.00 -5.52 -14.54
CA LEU A 310 -21.82 -5.70 -15.74
C LEU A 310 -22.00 -4.41 -16.53
N VAL A 311 -22.27 -3.29 -15.84
CA VAL A 311 -22.41 -1.98 -16.49
C VAL A 311 -21.10 -1.58 -17.15
N THR A 312 -19.97 -1.69 -16.47
CA THR A 312 -18.68 -1.32 -17.09
C THR A 312 -18.32 -2.25 -18.26
N GLY A 313 -18.60 -3.56 -18.14
CA GLY A 313 -18.41 -4.48 -19.27
C GLY A 313 -19.28 -4.13 -20.49
N SER A 314 -20.54 -3.75 -20.25
CA SER A 314 -21.48 -3.34 -21.30
C SER A 314 -21.08 -2.00 -21.96
N LEU A 315 -20.69 -1.01 -21.16
CA LEU A 315 -20.28 0.31 -21.64
C LEU A 315 -18.98 0.26 -22.44
N ASN A 316 -18.02 -0.57 -22.02
CA ASN A 316 -16.70 -0.65 -22.66
C ASN A 316 -16.65 -1.67 -23.81
N GLY A 317 -17.74 -2.41 -24.06
CA GLY A 317 -17.78 -3.51 -25.03
C GLY A 317 -16.89 -4.71 -24.67
N ARG A 318 -16.26 -4.69 -23.48
CA ARG A 318 -15.39 -5.74 -22.95
C ARG A 318 -15.28 -5.66 -21.44
N TYR A 319 -15.13 -6.81 -20.79
CA TYR A 319 -14.94 -6.94 -19.35
C TYR A 319 -13.48 -6.81 -18.96
N HIS A 320 -13.23 -6.25 -17.77
CA HIS A 320 -11.88 -6.09 -17.20
C HIS A 320 -11.11 -7.40 -17.05
N TYR A 321 -11.82 -8.49 -16.76
CA TYR A 321 -11.22 -9.82 -16.67
C TYR A 321 -11.43 -10.55 -18.00
N PRO A 322 -10.35 -10.89 -18.73
CA PRO A 322 -10.46 -11.57 -20.03
C PRO A 322 -11.32 -12.83 -20.00
N ILE A 323 -11.33 -13.55 -18.87
CA ILE A 323 -12.14 -14.76 -18.65
C ILE A 323 -13.65 -14.57 -18.90
N MET A 324 -14.13 -13.33 -18.76
CA MET A 324 -15.55 -12.99 -18.89
C MET A 324 -15.93 -12.63 -20.33
N ASN A 325 -14.94 -12.32 -21.19
CA ASN A 325 -15.19 -11.97 -22.58
C ASN A 325 -15.62 -13.18 -23.40
N GLY A 326 -16.60 -12.98 -24.30
CA GLY A 326 -17.10 -14.03 -25.21
C GLY A 326 -17.89 -15.15 -24.53
N LYS A 327 -18.24 -15.01 -23.24
CA LYS A 327 -19.10 -15.97 -22.54
C LYS A 327 -20.57 -15.65 -22.80
N ASP A 328 -21.40 -16.69 -22.91
CA ASP A 328 -22.85 -16.54 -23.02
C ASP A 328 -23.47 -16.11 -21.67
N VAL A 329 -24.76 -15.73 -21.70
CA VAL A 329 -25.49 -15.23 -20.52
C VAL A 329 -25.60 -16.29 -19.42
N LEU A 330 -25.74 -17.57 -19.77
CA LEU A 330 -25.86 -18.65 -18.78
C LEU A 330 -24.52 -18.87 -18.08
N THR A 331 -23.40 -18.83 -18.81
CA THR A 331 -22.07 -18.90 -18.21
C THR A 331 -21.81 -17.71 -17.27
N HIS A 332 -22.19 -16.49 -17.67
CA HIS A 332 -22.11 -15.32 -16.78
C HIS A 332 -22.94 -15.52 -15.51
N ALA A 333 -24.18 -15.99 -15.63
CA ALA A 333 -25.04 -16.27 -14.49
C ALA A 333 -24.44 -17.34 -13.57
N GLY A 334 -23.89 -18.41 -14.13
CA GLY A 334 -23.21 -19.47 -13.37
C GLY A 334 -22.02 -18.96 -12.57
N ILE A 335 -21.18 -18.10 -13.17
CA ILE A 335 -20.04 -17.48 -12.49
C ILE A 335 -20.54 -16.58 -11.35
N ILE A 336 -21.55 -15.74 -11.59
CA ILE A 336 -22.13 -14.86 -10.57
C ILE A 336 -22.70 -15.69 -9.41
N ILE A 337 -23.40 -16.79 -9.68
CA ILE A 337 -23.97 -17.67 -8.64
C ILE A 337 -22.85 -18.31 -7.83
N PHE A 338 -21.84 -18.89 -8.48
CA PHE A 338 -20.69 -19.50 -7.80
C PHE A 338 -19.99 -18.49 -6.90
N MET A 339 -19.70 -17.29 -7.42
CA MET A 339 -19.05 -16.24 -6.67
C MET A 339 -19.91 -15.75 -5.49
N ASN A 340 -21.24 -15.62 -5.64
CA ASN A 340 -22.16 -15.30 -4.52
C ASN A 340 -22.10 -16.35 -3.41
N ILE A 341 -22.11 -17.64 -3.77
CA ILE A 341 -22.01 -18.74 -2.81
C ILE A 341 -20.66 -18.67 -2.09
N TRP A 342 -19.57 -18.51 -2.83
CA TRP A 342 -18.23 -18.38 -2.26
C TRP A 342 -18.12 -17.21 -1.30
N TRP A 343 -18.66 -16.05 -1.68
CA TRP A 343 -18.67 -14.84 -0.87
C TRP A 343 -19.40 -15.07 0.47
N ASN A 344 -20.62 -15.61 0.43
CA ASN A 344 -21.36 -15.88 1.66
C ASN A 344 -20.68 -16.98 2.52
N LEU A 345 -20.03 -17.97 1.91
CA LEU A 345 -19.26 -18.98 2.65
C LEU A 345 -18.08 -18.37 3.41
N MET A 346 -17.30 -17.51 2.75
CA MET A 346 -16.15 -16.83 3.38
C MET A 346 -16.59 -15.85 4.46
N HIS A 347 -17.69 -15.12 4.25
CA HIS A 347 -18.32 -14.25 5.26
C HIS A 347 -18.69 -15.03 6.52
N LEU A 348 -19.48 -16.10 6.36
CA LEU A 348 -19.93 -16.94 7.47
C LEU A 348 -18.76 -17.65 8.17
N GLY A 349 -17.77 -18.10 7.40
CA GLY A 349 -16.55 -18.72 7.92
C GLY A 349 -15.77 -17.76 8.80
N GLY A 350 -15.49 -16.54 8.31
CA GLY A 350 -14.79 -15.51 9.08
C GLY A 350 -15.56 -15.08 10.33
N TYR A 351 -16.88 -14.88 10.20
CA TYR A 351 -17.74 -14.47 11.32
C TYR A 351 -17.74 -15.53 12.43
N LYS A 352 -17.93 -16.81 12.09
CA LYS A 352 -17.88 -17.91 13.08
C LYS A 352 -16.48 -18.12 13.66
N PHE A 353 -15.45 -17.92 12.86
CA PHE A 353 -14.07 -18.01 13.34
C PHE A 353 -13.80 -16.95 14.41
N ASN A 354 -14.29 -15.72 14.22
CA ASN A 354 -14.23 -14.66 15.23
C ASN A 354 -14.91 -15.05 16.55
N GLU A 355 -16.11 -15.66 16.47
CA GLU A 355 -16.83 -16.17 17.65
C GLU A 355 -16.10 -17.33 18.33
N LEU A 356 -15.29 -18.09 17.57
CA LEU A 356 -14.52 -19.21 18.10
C LEU A 356 -13.27 -18.76 18.86
N ILE A 357 -12.63 -17.68 18.43
CA ILE A 357 -11.35 -17.22 19.00
C ILE A 357 -11.53 -16.16 20.10
N TYR A 358 -12.68 -15.47 20.14
CA TYR A 358 -12.97 -14.40 21.10
C TYR A 358 -14.33 -14.58 21.79
N GLU A 359 -14.33 -14.50 23.12
CA GLU A 359 -15.57 -14.45 23.93
C GLU A 359 -16.07 -13.00 24.09
N VAL A 360 -17.40 -12.83 24.05
CA VAL A 360 -18.05 -11.56 24.37
C VAL A 360 -18.18 -11.46 25.89
N ASP A 361 -17.34 -10.68 26.55
CA ASP A 361 -17.57 -10.27 27.95
C ASP A 361 -18.74 -9.27 27.98
N GLU A 362 -19.93 -9.75 28.36
CA GLU A 362 -21.16 -8.96 28.46
C GLU A 362 -21.12 -7.93 29.60
N ASP A 363 -20.28 -8.12 30.63
CA ASP A 363 -20.24 -7.28 31.82
C ASP A 363 -19.35 -6.04 31.67
N ASN A 364 -18.27 -6.13 30.88
CA ASN A 364 -17.31 -5.03 30.72
C ASN A 364 -17.20 -4.40 29.32
N LYS A 365 -17.95 -4.91 28.33
CA LYS A 365 -17.84 -4.47 26.91
C LYS A 365 -16.38 -4.47 26.39
N LYS A 366 -15.53 -5.35 26.91
CA LYS A 366 -14.13 -5.55 26.48
C LYS A 366 -13.88 -7.02 26.22
N TYR A 367 -13.45 -7.36 25.01
CA TYR A 367 -13.11 -8.72 24.62
C TYR A 367 -11.79 -9.14 25.25
N VAL A 368 -11.75 -10.36 25.80
CA VAL A 368 -10.55 -10.99 26.36
C VAL A 368 -10.28 -12.24 25.51
N GLU A 369 -9.00 -12.53 25.22
CA GLU A 369 -8.61 -13.79 24.60
C GLU A 369 -9.11 -14.98 25.44
N LEU A 370 -9.58 -16.04 24.77
CA LEU A 370 -9.99 -17.28 25.44
C LEU A 370 -8.84 -17.76 26.35
N LYS A 371 -9.11 -17.85 27.65
CA LYS A 371 -8.10 -18.21 28.66
C LYS A 371 -7.52 -19.62 28.52
N ASN A 372 -7.98 -20.45 27.57
CA ASN A 372 -7.56 -21.84 27.44
C ASN A 372 -7.45 -22.26 25.96
N LEU A 373 -6.25 -22.14 25.40
CA LEU A 373 -5.75 -22.96 24.29
C LEU A 373 -4.36 -23.50 24.64
#